data_AF-A0A6V7PIB9-F1
#
_entry.id   AF-A0A6V7PIB9-F1
#
_cell.length_a   1.000
_cell.length_b   1.000
_cell.length_c   1.000
_cell.angle_alpha   90.00
_cell.angle_beta   90.00
_cell.angle_gamma   90.00
#
_symmetry.space_group_name_H-M   'P 1'
#
loop_
_entity.id
_entity.type
_entity.pdbx_description
1 polymer ?
#
loop_
_entity_poly.entity_id
_entity_poly.type
_entity_poly.pdbx_seq_one_letter_code
_entity_poly.pdbx_strand_id
1 'polypeptide(L)'
;MSPRRKAPEKPYRHARSASLPCPSHPLVSHSRTRSEPSGAGPPNRTDPGRISTGLGRIAILLAALDELLRLPQAEDALRRAGAADPLLDDLLRLADAYGSLRSAALDLKESQSEAQSALRRRDAARLASSLGSQRRAEKELARIASAVRSASRSASGTEIAEIVSEAIAEISAASVAVLLGIAAISASAPPQLLREAPPCWGR
;
A
#
# COMPACT_ATOMS: atom_id res chain seq x y z
N MET A 1 30.19 73.66 39.78
CA MET A 1 31.06 72.71 39.05
C MET A 1 30.82 71.33 39.64
N SER A 2 30.36 70.29 38.97
CA SER A 2 30.10 69.99 37.55
C SER A 2 29.07 68.83 37.51
N PRO A 3 28.23 68.71 36.48
CA PRO A 3 27.15 67.71 36.49
C PRO A 3 27.63 66.32 36.06
N ARG A 4 26.96 65.31 36.63
CA ARG A 4 27.13 63.85 36.42
C ARG A 4 27.05 63.47 34.95
N ARG A 5 28.03 62.71 34.46
CA ARG A 5 27.94 61.97 33.18
C ARG A 5 27.01 60.76 33.37
N LYS A 6 25.89 60.71 32.65
CA LYS A 6 25.03 59.52 32.56
C LYS A 6 25.75 58.45 31.71
N ALA A 7 25.82 57.23 32.22
CA ALA A 7 26.25 56.08 31.42
C ALA A 7 25.16 55.71 30.40
N PRO A 8 25.50 55.25 29.18
CA PRO A 8 24.49 54.81 28.23
C PRO A 8 23.88 53.49 28.71
N GLU A 9 22.56 53.51 28.96
CA GLU A 9 21.78 52.30 29.18
C GLU A 9 21.87 51.42 27.92
N LYS A 10 22.31 50.17 28.11
CA LYS A 10 22.28 49.16 27.05
C LYS A 10 20.81 48.95 26.65
N PRO A 11 20.46 49.00 25.36
CA PRO A 11 19.10 48.65 24.96
C PRO A 11 18.86 47.19 25.35
N TYR A 12 17.85 46.97 26.18
CA TYR A 12 17.26 45.67 26.42
C TYR A 12 16.87 45.10 25.05
N ARG A 13 17.69 44.19 24.53
CA ARG A 13 17.27 43.37 23.40
C ARG A 13 16.19 42.46 23.95
N HIS A 14 14.93 42.80 23.69
CA HIS A 14 13.85 41.84 23.77
C HIS A 14 14.30 40.61 22.98
N ALA A 15 14.45 39.48 23.68
CA ALA A 15 14.53 38.18 23.05
C ALA A 15 13.26 38.05 22.20
N ARG A 16 13.39 38.34 20.90
CA ARG A 16 12.38 37.97 19.93
C ARG A 16 12.37 36.46 19.99
N SER A 17 11.30 35.90 20.54
CA SER A 17 10.99 34.49 20.45
C SER A 17 11.23 34.09 18.99
N ALA A 18 12.28 33.31 18.75
CA ALA A 18 12.38 32.58 17.50
C ALA A 18 11.20 31.63 17.54
N SER A 19 10.10 32.01 16.88
CA SER A 19 9.02 31.08 16.57
C SER A 19 9.67 29.95 15.78
N LEU A 20 9.97 28.87 16.49
CA LEU A 20 10.32 27.60 15.87
C LEU A 20 9.24 27.29 14.83
N PRO A 21 9.62 26.71 13.68
CA PRO A 21 8.63 26.29 12.69
C PRO A 21 7.56 25.49 13.43
N CYS A 22 6.31 25.90 13.26
CA CYS A 22 5.17 25.27 13.92
C CYS A 22 5.30 23.75 13.74
N PRO A 23 5.33 22.96 14.82
CA PRO A 23 5.11 21.53 14.69
C PRO A 23 3.72 21.40 14.09
N SER A 24 3.64 20.77 12.92
CA SER A 24 2.39 20.28 12.33
C SER A 24 1.46 19.74 13.42
N HIS A 25 0.16 20.01 13.29
CA HIS A 25 -0.90 19.67 14.24
C HIS A 25 -0.67 18.29 14.90
N PRO A 26 -0.90 18.10 16.20
CA PRO A 26 -0.57 16.85 16.91
C PRO A 26 -1.22 15.58 16.31
N LEU A 27 -2.26 15.73 15.49
CA LEU A 27 -2.86 14.64 14.71
C LEU A 27 -2.04 14.27 13.47
N VAL A 28 -1.38 15.24 12.83
CA VAL A 28 -0.51 15.07 11.66
C VAL A 28 0.85 14.50 12.06
N SER A 29 1.37 14.86 13.24
CA SER A 29 2.56 14.20 13.77
C SER A 29 2.28 12.74 14.15
N HIS A 30 1.09 12.44 14.66
CA HIS A 30 0.71 11.07 15.01
C HIS A 30 0.61 10.16 13.78
N SER A 31 0.02 10.64 12.67
CA SER A 31 -0.01 9.87 11.42
C SER A 31 1.39 9.65 10.84
N ARG A 32 2.25 10.68 10.87
CA ARG A 32 3.62 10.63 10.32
C ARG A 32 4.54 9.65 11.05
N THR A 33 4.36 9.49 12.36
CA THR A 33 5.10 8.49 13.17
C THR A 33 4.64 7.05 12.90
N ARG A 34 3.42 6.84 12.40
CA ARG A 34 2.89 5.51 12.05
C ARG A 34 3.34 5.05 10.67
N SER A 35 3.71 6.00 9.79
CA SER A 35 4.16 5.78 8.41
C SER A 35 5.67 5.61 8.25
N GLU A 36 6.47 5.66 9.33
CA GLU A 36 7.91 5.43 9.26
C GLU A 36 8.19 4.09 8.55
N PRO A 37 8.93 4.09 7.43
CA PRO A 37 9.21 2.88 6.69
C PRO A 37 10.16 2.04 7.54
N SER A 38 9.62 1.00 8.18
CA SER A 38 10.41 -0.06 8.79
C SER A 38 11.47 -0.51 7.78
N GLY A 39 12.74 -0.26 8.13
CA GLY A 39 13.91 -0.49 7.28
C GLY A 39 13.92 -1.92 6.77
N ALA A 40 13.50 -2.10 5.52
CA ALA A 40 13.45 -3.38 4.88
C ALA A 40 14.36 -3.31 3.66
N GLY A 41 15.49 -4.03 3.74
CA GLY A 41 16.42 -4.24 2.62
C GLY A 41 15.75 -4.83 1.37
N PRO A 42 16.53 -5.05 0.29
CA PRO A 42 15.99 -5.41 -1.02
C PRO A 42 15.04 -6.62 -0.92
N PRO A 43 13.89 -6.58 -1.62
CA PRO A 43 12.79 -7.50 -1.39
C PRO A 43 13.21 -8.92 -1.75
N ASN A 44 13.35 -9.78 -0.75
CA ASN A 44 13.19 -11.20 -0.99
C ASN A 44 11.70 -11.42 -1.30
N ARG A 45 11.37 -11.49 -2.60
CA ARG A 45 9.98 -11.49 -3.13
C ARG A 45 9.15 -12.69 -2.68
N THR A 46 9.75 -13.65 -2.01
CA THR A 46 9.19 -14.95 -1.65
C THR A 46 8.89 -15.14 -0.17
N ASP A 47 9.07 -14.13 0.70
CA ASP A 47 8.80 -14.25 2.14
C ASP A 47 7.30 -14.05 2.48
N PRO A 48 6.57 -15.08 2.95
CA PRO A 48 5.17 -14.97 3.37
C PRO A 48 4.96 -14.02 4.55
N GLY A 49 5.97 -13.88 5.43
CA GLY A 49 5.92 -12.97 6.57
C GLY A 49 5.72 -11.52 6.12
N ARG A 50 6.36 -11.11 5.03
CA ARG A 50 6.21 -9.77 4.47
C ARG A 50 4.81 -9.48 3.91
N ILE A 51 4.14 -10.50 3.36
CA ILE A 51 2.75 -10.37 2.90
C ILE A 51 1.85 -10.09 4.09
N SER A 52 1.99 -10.85 5.18
CA SER A 52 1.20 -10.64 6.40
C SER A 52 1.43 -9.26 7.02
N THR A 53 2.69 -8.82 7.10
CA THR A 53 3.05 -7.47 7.57
C THR A 53 2.49 -6.38 6.65
N GLY A 54 2.57 -6.57 5.33
CA GLY A 54 2.02 -5.64 4.35
C GLY A 54 0.50 -5.49 4.48
N LEU A 55 -0.22 -6.61 4.63
CA LEU A 55 -1.67 -6.62 4.89
C LEU A 55 -2.01 -5.93 6.23
N GLY A 56 -1.22 -6.18 7.28
CA GLY A 56 -1.37 -5.49 8.56
C GLY A 56 -1.20 -3.98 8.45
N ARG A 57 -0.20 -3.53 7.69
CA ARG A 57 0.01 -2.09 7.40
C ARG A 57 -1.17 -1.49 6.63
N ILE A 58 -1.69 -2.18 5.61
CA ILE A 58 -2.86 -1.73 4.85
C ILE A 58 -4.08 -1.57 5.78
N ALA A 59 -4.34 -2.54 6.65
CA ALA A 59 -5.45 -2.48 7.59
C ALA A 59 -5.34 -1.28 8.56
N ILE A 60 -4.13 -1.04 9.06
CA ILE A 60 -3.81 0.10 9.93
C ILE A 60 -4.07 1.44 9.21
N LEU A 61 -3.61 1.58 7.97
CA LEU A 61 -3.77 2.82 7.20
C LEU A 61 -5.23 3.08 6.85
N LEU A 62 -5.97 2.03 6.45
CA LEU A 62 -7.41 2.13 6.17
C LEU A 62 -8.20 2.53 7.42
N ALA A 63 -7.87 1.99 8.60
CA ALA A 63 -8.50 2.39 9.85
C ALA A 63 -8.21 3.86 10.21
N ALA A 64 -6.96 4.30 10.06
CA ALA A 64 -6.59 5.69 10.29
C ALA A 64 -7.28 6.65 9.32
N LEU A 65 -7.43 6.25 8.06
CA LEU A 65 -8.15 7.02 7.05
C LEU A 65 -9.65 7.13 7.39
N ASP A 66 -10.27 6.03 7.81
CA ASP A 66 -11.66 6.00 8.26
C ASP A 66 -11.91 6.90 9.49
N GLU A 67 -11.00 6.89 10.47
CA GLU A 67 -11.03 7.81 11.61
C GLU A 67 -10.93 9.28 11.17
N LEU A 68 -10.02 9.59 10.24
CA LEU A 68 -9.82 10.94 9.71
C LEU A 68 -11.07 11.45 8.97
N LEU A 69 -11.68 10.61 8.14
CA LEU A 69 -12.85 10.99 7.33
C LEU A 69 -14.12 11.18 8.16
N ARG A 70 -14.21 10.59 9.36
CA ARG A 70 -15.33 10.81 10.30
C ARG A 70 -15.28 12.16 11.02
N LEU A 71 -14.17 12.91 10.91
CA LEU A 71 -14.07 14.23 11.53
C LEU A 71 -14.88 15.25 10.72
N PRO A 72 -15.80 16.02 11.33
CA PRO A 72 -16.59 17.02 10.61
C PRO A 72 -15.71 18.08 9.94
N GLN A 73 -14.56 18.40 10.53
CA GLN A 73 -13.56 19.30 9.96
C GLN A 73 -12.99 18.77 8.64
N ALA A 74 -12.82 17.46 8.53
CA ALA A 74 -12.33 16.83 7.30
C ALA A 74 -13.40 16.87 6.21
N GLU A 75 -14.65 16.54 6.55
CA GLU A 75 -15.77 16.68 5.60
C GLU A 75 -15.93 18.11 5.08
N ASP A 76 -15.91 19.10 5.97
CA ASP A 76 -16.08 20.49 5.60
C ASP A 76 -14.91 21.02 4.77
N ALA A 77 -13.68 20.54 5.01
CA ALA A 77 -12.53 20.89 4.19
C ALA A 77 -12.63 20.28 2.79
N LEU A 78 -13.01 19.00 2.68
CA LEU A 78 -13.18 18.31 1.40
C LEU A 78 -14.31 18.92 0.56
N ARG A 79 -15.44 19.26 1.18
CA ARG A 79 -16.56 19.96 0.52
C ARG A 79 -16.13 21.34 0.01
N ARG A 80 -15.46 22.15 0.85
CA ARG A 80 -14.97 23.49 0.46
C ARG A 80 -13.92 23.44 -0.64
N ALA A 81 -13.08 22.40 -0.65
CA ALA A 81 -12.07 22.19 -1.66
C ALA A 81 -12.62 21.66 -3.00
N GLY A 82 -13.90 21.24 -3.05
CA GLY A 82 -14.44 20.52 -4.21
C GLY A 82 -13.75 19.17 -4.45
N ALA A 83 -13.07 18.62 -3.43
CA ALA A 83 -12.27 17.41 -3.54
C ALA A 83 -13.03 16.15 -3.12
N ALA A 84 -14.28 16.28 -2.65
CA ALA A 84 -15.09 15.15 -2.18
C ALA A 84 -15.39 14.14 -3.29
N ASP A 85 -15.84 14.59 -4.47
CA ASP A 85 -16.23 13.68 -5.56
C ASP A 85 -15.00 12.96 -6.17
N PRO A 86 -13.89 13.62 -6.52
CA PRO A 86 -12.70 12.94 -7.04
C PRO A 86 -12.09 11.96 -6.02
N LEU A 87 -12.12 12.32 -4.73
CA LEU A 87 -11.67 11.44 -3.65
C LEU A 87 -12.54 10.18 -3.55
N LEU A 88 -13.86 10.35 -3.60
CA LEU A 88 -14.78 9.22 -3.56
C LEU A 88 -14.55 8.29 -4.76
N ASP A 89 -14.34 8.85 -5.96
CA ASP A 89 -14.00 8.08 -7.15
C ASP A 89 -12.72 7.25 -6.97
N ASP A 90 -11.67 7.83 -6.39
CA ASP A 90 -10.41 7.12 -6.12
C ASP A 90 -10.59 6.01 -5.08
N LEU A 91 -11.39 6.25 -4.02
CA LEU A 91 -11.73 5.23 -3.02
C LEU A 91 -12.56 4.08 -3.61
N LEU A 92 -13.52 4.38 -4.48
CA LEU A 92 -14.33 3.36 -5.17
C LEU A 92 -13.47 2.51 -6.10
N ARG A 93 -12.57 3.12 -6.87
CA ARG A 93 -11.59 2.39 -7.70
C ARG A 93 -10.70 1.46 -6.88
N LEU A 94 -10.28 1.92 -5.70
CA LEU A 94 -9.50 1.10 -4.78
C LEU A 94 -10.33 -0.08 -4.24
N ALA A 95 -11.60 0.15 -3.88
CA ALA A 95 -12.51 -0.91 -3.44
C ALA A 95 -12.75 -1.97 -4.54
N ASP A 96 -12.97 -1.55 -5.78
CA ASP A 96 -13.13 -2.44 -6.94
C ASP A 96 -11.86 -3.28 -7.19
N ALA A 97 -10.69 -2.66 -7.05
CA ALA A 97 -9.41 -3.35 -7.15
C ALA A 97 -9.23 -4.39 -6.04
N TYR A 98 -9.65 -4.10 -4.80
CA TYR A 98 -9.65 -5.08 -3.71
C TYR A 98 -10.65 -6.22 -3.92
N GLY A 99 -11.83 -5.93 -4.50
CA GLY A 99 -12.79 -6.96 -4.90
C GLY A 99 -12.22 -7.91 -5.97
N SER A 100 -11.51 -7.34 -6.95
CA SER A 100 -10.80 -8.10 -7.98
C SER A 100 -9.65 -8.92 -7.40
N LEU A 101 -8.88 -8.36 -6.45
CA LEU A 101 -7.83 -9.07 -5.72
C LEU A 101 -8.40 -10.27 -4.98
N ARG A 102 -9.49 -10.08 -4.24
CA ARG A 102 -10.14 -11.17 -3.51
C ARG A 102 -10.52 -12.32 -4.44
N SER A 103 -11.08 -12.01 -5.60
CA SER A 103 -11.45 -13.01 -6.61
C SER A 103 -10.22 -13.74 -7.15
N ALA A 104 -9.18 -13.01 -7.58
CA ALA A 104 -7.94 -13.59 -8.09
C ALA A 104 -7.23 -14.46 -7.04
N ALA A 105 -7.29 -14.09 -5.76
CA ALA A 105 -6.73 -14.88 -4.66
C ALA A 105 -7.48 -16.20 -4.42
N LEU A 106 -8.82 -16.21 -4.61
CA LEU A 106 -9.62 -17.43 -4.54
C LEU A 106 -9.31 -18.36 -5.72
N ASP A 107 -9.23 -17.82 -6.94
CA ASP A 107 -8.85 -18.59 -8.15
C ASP A 107 -7.46 -19.20 -8.00
N LEU A 108 -6.52 -18.44 -7.44
CA LEU A 108 -5.17 -18.92 -7.16
C LEU A 108 -5.19 -20.08 -6.14
N LYS A 109 -5.97 -19.95 -5.06
CA LYS A 109 -6.14 -21.02 -4.07
C LYS A 109 -6.75 -22.28 -4.68
N GLU A 110 -7.78 -22.13 -5.51
CA GLU A 110 -8.42 -23.25 -6.22
C GLU A 110 -7.43 -23.94 -7.15
N SER A 111 -6.72 -23.18 -8.00
CA SER A 111 -5.72 -23.72 -8.92
C SER A 111 -4.61 -24.47 -8.19
N GLN A 112 -4.11 -23.96 -7.05
CA GLN A 112 -3.12 -24.66 -6.23
C GLN A 112 -3.67 -25.98 -5.67
N SER A 113 -4.92 -26.01 -5.21
CA SER A 113 -5.56 -27.24 -4.72
C SER A 113 -5.74 -28.26 -5.84
N GLU A 114 -6.10 -27.80 -7.04
CA GLU A 114 -6.24 -28.65 -8.22
C GLU A 114 -4.87 -29.22 -8.64
N ALA A 115 -3.82 -28.40 -8.67
CA ALA A 115 -2.45 -28.84 -8.95
C ALA A 115 -2.02 -29.97 -7.98
N GLN A 116 -2.24 -29.76 -6.68
CA GLN A 116 -1.91 -30.77 -5.67
C GLN A 116 -2.70 -32.06 -5.87
N SER A 117 -3.98 -31.97 -6.21
CA SER A 117 -4.82 -33.14 -6.48
C SER A 117 -4.36 -33.89 -7.75
N ALA A 118 -4.00 -33.16 -8.80
CA ALA A 118 -3.51 -33.71 -10.07
C ALA A 118 -2.16 -34.39 -9.88
N LEU A 119 -1.26 -33.81 -9.08
CA LEU A 119 0.01 -34.43 -8.70
C LEU A 119 -0.19 -35.76 -7.96
N ARG A 120 -1.10 -35.81 -6.98
CA ARG A 120 -1.42 -37.05 -6.24
C ARG A 120 -1.99 -38.13 -7.17
N ARG A 121 -2.76 -37.73 -8.17
CA ARG A 121 -3.36 -38.63 -9.17
C ARG A 121 -2.46 -38.92 -10.38
N ARG A 122 -1.28 -38.29 -10.45
CA ARG A 122 -0.36 -38.35 -11.60
C ARG A 122 -1.03 -37.96 -12.93
N ASP A 123 -1.98 -37.02 -12.87
CA ASP A 123 -2.72 -36.51 -14.03
C ASP A 123 -2.00 -35.29 -14.61
N ALA A 124 -1.16 -35.52 -15.63
CA ALA A 124 -0.36 -34.48 -16.27
C ALA A 124 -1.21 -33.43 -17.00
N ALA A 125 -2.36 -33.81 -17.56
CA ALA A 125 -3.24 -32.90 -18.29
C ALA A 125 -3.92 -31.91 -17.34
N ARG A 126 -4.45 -32.40 -16.20
CA ARG A 126 -5.01 -31.53 -15.15
C ARG A 126 -3.96 -30.64 -14.51
N LEU A 127 -2.76 -31.18 -14.29
CA LEU A 127 -1.64 -30.37 -13.78
C LEU A 127 -1.31 -29.21 -14.73
N ALA A 128 -1.22 -29.47 -16.03
CA ALA A 128 -0.96 -28.44 -17.03
C ALA A 128 -2.09 -27.38 -17.07
N SER A 129 -3.36 -27.80 -17.00
CA SER A 129 -4.52 -26.90 -16.93
C SER A 129 -4.47 -26.00 -15.70
N SER A 130 -4.22 -26.59 -14.52
CA SER A 130 -4.11 -25.87 -13.26
C SER A 130 -2.95 -24.84 -13.29
N LEU A 131 -1.77 -25.20 -13.79
CA LEU A 131 -0.66 -24.25 -13.96
C LEU A 131 -1.03 -23.12 -14.95
N GLY A 132 -1.83 -23.43 -15.97
CA GLY A 132 -2.39 -22.43 -16.88
C GLY A 132 -3.32 -21.44 -16.18
N SER A 133 -4.20 -21.92 -15.30
CA SER A 133 -5.10 -21.08 -14.49
C SER A 133 -4.32 -20.23 -13.49
N GLN A 134 -3.28 -20.78 -12.86
CA GLN A 134 -2.38 -20.04 -11.97
C GLN A 134 -1.71 -18.86 -12.68
N ARG A 135 -1.18 -19.08 -13.89
CA ARG A 135 -0.58 -18.01 -14.70
C ARG A 135 -1.58 -16.92 -15.10
N ARG A 136 -2.87 -17.25 -15.25
CA ARG A 136 -3.92 -16.26 -15.51
C ARG A 136 -4.16 -15.42 -14.26
N ALA A 137 -4.31 -16.06 -13.09
CA ALA A 137 -4.45 -15.36 -11.82
C ALA A 137 -3.26 -14.43 -11.53
N GLU A 138 -2.02 -14.87 -11.79
CA GLU A 138 -0.82 -14.02 -11.66
C GLU A 138 -0.85 -12.78 -12.56
N LYS A 139 -1.33 -12.91 -13.80
CA LYS A 139 -1.53 -11.77 -14.71
C LYS A 139 -2.60 -10.82 -14.22
N GLU A 140 -3.70 -11.35 -13.68
CA GLU A 140 -4.75 -10.53 -13.07
C GLU A 140 -4.23 -9.79 -11.84
N LEU A 141 -3.41 -10.42 -10.97
CA LEU A 141 -2.76 -9.73 -9.85
C LEU A 141 -1.87 -8.57 -10.32
N ALA A 142 -1.12 -8.75 -11.41
CA ALA A 142 -0.32 -7.68 -12.00
C ALA A 142 -1.17 -6.55 -12.59
N ARG A 143 -2.32 -6.89 -13.21
CA ARG A 143 -3.31 -5.92 -13.72
C ARG A 143 -3.98 -5.15 -12.59
N ILE A 144 -4.34 -5.82 -11.50
CA ILE A 144 -4.90 -5.17 -10.31
C ILE A 144 -3.86 -4.22 -9.71
N ALA A 145 -2.59 -4.62 -9.65
CA ALA A 145 -1.51 -3.76 -9.17
C ALA A 145 -1.34 -2.49 -10.01
N SER A 146 -1.51 -2.57 -11.34
CA SER A 146 -1.48 -1.37 -12.19
C SER A 146 -2.72 -0.49 -11.99
N ALA A 147 -3.91 -1.09 -11.80
CA ALA A 147 -5.14 -0.37 -11.48
C ALA A 147 -5.02 0.40 -10.15
N VAL A 148 -4.53 -0.26 -9.09
CA VAL A 148 -4.27 0.36 -7.79
C VAL A 148 -3.31 1.55 -7.91
N ARG A 149 -2.25 1.43 -8.72
CA ARG A 149 -1.31 2.55 -8.95
C ARG A 149 -1.97 3.74 -9.68
N SER A 150 -2.96 3.49 -10.52
CA SER A 150 -3.67 4.55 -11.25
C SER A 150 -4.70 5.30 -10.40
N ALA A 151 -5.27 4.64 -9.38
CA ALA A 151 -6.26 5.23 -8.46
C ALA A 151 -5.65 6.22 -7.44
N SER A 152 -4.32 6.36 -7.38
CA SER A 152 -3.61 7.20 -6.42
C SER A 152 -3.19 8.57 -7.00
N ARG A 153 -3.63 8.94 -8.21
CA ARG A 153 -3.07 10.09 -8.95
C ARG A 153 -3.93 11.35 -8.94
N SER A 154 -5.10 11.35 -8.29
CA SER A 154 -6.12 12.38 -8.52
C SER A 154 -6.45 13.21 -7.28
N ALA A 155 -5.51 14.00 -6.74
CA ALA A 155 -5.88 15.15 -5.92
C ALA A 155 -4.74 16.17 -5.78
N SER A 156 -5.04 17.43 -6.06
CA SER A 156 -4.33 18.60 -5.52
C SER A 156 -5.39 19.53 -4.92
N GLY A 157 -5.17 19.97 -3.67
CA GLY A 157 -6.19 20.68 -2.90
C GLY A 157 -5.70 21.08 -1.52
N THR A 158 -6.63 21.37 -0.60
CA THR A 158 -6.34 21.76 0.79
C THR A 158 -5.50 20.71 1.55
N GLU A 159 -4.82 21.11 2.63
CA GLU A 159 -3.97 20.24 3.49
C GLU A 159 -4.64 18.89 3.85
N ILE A 160 -5.93 18.87 4.18
CA ILE A 160 -6.65 17.62 4.52
C ILE A 160 -6.81 16.71 3.29
N ALA A 161 -7.10 17.27 2.12
CA ALA A 161 -7.19 16.52 0.87
C ALA A 161 -5.83 15.93 0.48
N GLU A 162 -4.74 16.68 0.71
CA GLU A 162 -3.38 16.19 0.50
C GLU A 162 -3.06 15.01 1.43
N ILE A 163 -3.35 15.14 2.73
CA ILE A 163 -3.14 14.04 3.72
C ILE A 163 -3.91 12.78 3.32
N VAL A 164 -5.17 12.94 2.92
CA VAL A 164 -6.00 11.81 2.47
C VAL A 164 -5.43 11.18 1.19
N SER A 165 -5.01 11.98 0.22
CA SER A 165 -4.41 11.49 -1.02
C SER A 165 -3.07 10.77 -0.78
N GLU A 166 -2.27 11.25 0.17
CA GLU A 166 -1.02 10.62 0.59
C GLU A 166 -1.29 9.28 1.27
N ALA A 167 -2.29 9.20 2.15
CA ALA A 167 -2.71 7.95 2.77
C ALA A 167 -3.18 6.93 1.72
N ILE A 168 -3.96 7.35 0.73
CA ILE A 168 -4.41 6.49 -0.39
C ILE A 168 -3.21 6.01 -1.22
N ALA A 169 -2.23 6.87 -1.46
CA ALA A 169 -0.99 6.51 -2.17
C ALA A 169 -0.17 5.47 -1.39
N GLU A 170 -0.06 5.63 -0.07
CA GLU A 170 0.64 4.68 0.78
C GLU A 170 -0.07 3.31 0.82
N ILE A 171 -1.39 3.32 0.99
CA ILE A 171 -2.23 2.12 0.92
C ILE A 171 -2.04 1.41 -0.43
N SER A 172 -2.06 2.18 -1.52
CA SER A 172 -1.88 1.68 -2.88
C SER A 172 -0.50 1.05 -3.07
N ALA A 173 0.56 1.71 -2.60
CA ALA A 173 1.92 1.19 -2.68
C ALA A 173 2.10 -0.11 -1.88
N ALA A 174 1.58 -0.17 -0.66
CA ALA A 174 1.60 -1.38 0.17
C ALA A 174 0.82 -2.53 -0.49
N SER A 175 -0.33 -2.23 -1.10
CA SER A 175 -1.15 -3.21 -1.81
C SER A 175 -0.45 -3.78 -3.02
N VAL A 176 0.21 -2.94 -3.82
CA VAL A 176 1.03 -3.39 -4.96
C VAL A 176 2.16 -4.30 -4.50
N ALA A 177 2.84 -3.97 -3.41
CA ALA A 177 3.91 -4.81 -2.88
C ALA A 177 3.40 -6.20 -2.45
N VAL A 178 2.24 -6.26 -1.81
CA VAL A 178 1.57 -7.51 -1.43
C VAL A 178 1.18 -8.32 -2.66
N LEU A 179 0.53 -7.69 -3.66
CA LEU A 179 0.11 -8.35 -4.89
C LEU A 179 1.29 -8.99 -5.65
N LEU A 180 2.38 -8.25 -5.79
CA LEU A 180 3.58 -8.75 -6.46
C LEU A 180 4.28 -9.85 -5.65
N GLY A 181 4.21 -9.79 -4.31
CA GLY A 181 4.69 -10.86 -3.43
C GLY A 181 3.90 -12.15 -3.61
N ILE A 182 2.56 -12.07 -3.63
CA ILE A 182 1.68 -13.23 -3.87
C ILE A 182 1.98 -13.87 -5.23
N ALA A 183 2.11 -13.06 -6.28
CA ALA A 183 2.45 -13.54 -7.61
C ALA A 183 3.83 -14.22 -7.64
N ALA A 184 4.83 -13.66 -6.96
CA ALA A 184 6.18 -14.23 -6.91
C ALA A 184 6.24 -15.56 -6.14
N ILE A 185 5.54 -15.68 -5.01
CA ILE A 185 5.46 -16.94 -4.25
C ILE A 185 4.80 -18.03 -5.09
N SER A 186 3.73 -17.67 -5.80
CA SER A 186 3.00 -18.60 -6.68
C SER A 186 3.91 -19.11 -7.81
N ALA A 187 4.64 -18.20 -8.47
CA ALA A 187 5.55 -18.56 -9.55
C ALA A 187 6.74 -19.44 -9.13
N SER A 188 7.11 -19.45 -7.84
CA SER A 188 8.23 -20.27 -7.32
C SER A 188 7.88 -21.74 -7.04
N ALA A 189 6.62 -22.17 -7.26
CA ALA A 189 6.24 -23.57 -7.15
C ALA A 189 7.09 -24.43 -8.12
N PRO A 190 7.86 -25.42 -7.63
CA PRO A 190 8.91 -26.04 -8.42
C PRO A 190 8.35 -26.86 -9.59
N PRO A 191 8.91 -26.74 -10.81
CA PRO A 191 8.62 -27.65 -11.93
C PRO A 191 9.29 -29.03 -11.77
N GLN A 192 9.70 -29.43 -10.56
CA GLN A 192 10.50 -30.63 -10.32
C GLN A 192 9.74 -31.95 -10.56
N LEU A 193 8.42 -31.93 -10.79
CA LEU A 193 7.64 -33.14 -11.06
C LEU A 193 7.37 -33.42 -12.55
N LEU A 194 7.84 -32.54 -13.45
CA LEU A 194 7.77 -32.76 -14.91
C LEU A 194 9.07 -33.31 -15.52
N ARG A 195 10.13 -33.50 -14.71
CA ARG A 195 11.44 -33.97 -15.19
C ARG A 195 11.64 -35.50 -15.11
N GLU A 196 10.67 -36.23 -14.57
CA GLU A 196 10.74 -37.70 -14.46
C GLU A 196 9.76 -38.45 -15.39
N ALA A 197 9.20 -37.80 -16.41
CA ALA A 197 8.61 -38.55 -17.51
C ALA A 197 9.76 -39.09 -18.38
N PRO A 198 10.02 -40.41 -18.42
CA PRO A 198 10.99 -40.94 -19.36
C PRO A 198 10.54 -40.62 -20.79
N PRO A 199 11.45 -40.26 -21.70
CA PRO A 199 11.09 -40.04 -23.08
C PRO A 199 10.60 -41.38 -23.64
N CYS A 200 9.30 -41.45 -23.94
CA CYS A 200 8.72 -42.60 -24.63
C CYS A 200 9.17 -42.53 -26.09
N TRP A 201 10.42 -42.93 -26.35
CA TRP A 201 10.86 -43.31 -27.69
C TRP A 201 10.65 -44.81 -27.85
N GLY A 202 9.73 -45.16 -28.75
CA GLY A 202 9.66 -46.47 -29.39
C GLY A 202 8.50 -47.36 -28.93
N ARG A 203 7.54 -47.62 -29.81
CA ARG A 203 7.74 -48.57 -30.90
C ARG A 203 6.88 -48.22 -32.11
#